data_AF-A0A7S0ZVH0-F1
#
_entry.id   AF-A0A7S0ZVH0-F1
#
_cell.length_a   1.000
_cell.length_b   1.000
_cell.length_c   1.000
_cell.angle_alpha   90.00
_cell.angle_beta   90.00
_cell.angle_gamma   90.00
#
_symmetry.space_group_name_H-M   'P 1'
#
loop_
_entity.id
_entity.type
_entity.pdbx_description
1 polymer ?
#
loop_
_entity_poly.entity_id
_entity_poly.type
_entity_poly.pdbx_seq_one_letter_code
_entity_poly.pdbx_strand_id
1 'polypeptide(L)'
;ESDNEVDVPQDTGTDVRCREDEELYTQAELTLKALRQQLPQYSLDGFQNIWLLKPGGKSRGRGIQLSARLEKILEVGVGRGAEARWIVQKYIEDPLIINKKKF
;
A
#
# COMPACT_ATOMS: atom_id res chain seq x y z
N GLU A 1 -46.17 -29.06 -23.87
CA GLU A 1 -44.92 -28.41 -24.31
C GLU A 1 -45.19 -26.92 -24.20
N SER A 2 -44.78 -26.36 -23.06
CA SER A 2 -43.59 -25.48 -22.95
C SER A 2 -43.94 -24.09 -23.52
N ASP A 3 -43.91 -23.01 -22.76
CA ASP A 3 -42.70 -22.51 -22.11
C ASP A 3 -43.01 -21.80 -20.79
N ASN A 4 -42.40 -22.31 -19.71
CA ASN A 4 -42.32 -21.62 -18.44
C ASN A 4 -41.03 -20.81 -18.49
N GLU A 5 -41.13 -19.54 -18.88
CA GLU A 5 -40.01 -18.61 -18.91
C GLU A 5 -39.65 -18.26 -17.45
N VAL A 6 -38.68 -19.00 -16.92
CA VAL A 6 -38.05 -18.72 -15.63
C VAL A 6 -37.26 -17.43 -15.78
N ASP A 7 -37.74 -16.39 -15.12
CA ASP A 7 -37.08 -15.09 -15.01
C ASP A 7 -35.73 -15.29 -14.32
N VAL A 8 -34.65 -15.29 -15.11
CA VAL A 8 -33.27 -15.43 -14.65
C VAL A 8 -32.86 -14.09 -14.04
N PRO A 9 -32.49 -14.04 -12.74
CA PRO A 9 -32.01 -12.79 -12.15
C PRO A 9 -30.79 -12.30 -12.93
N GLN A 10 -30.91 -11.13 -13.55
CA GLN A 10 -29.77 -10.46 -14.16
C GLN A 10 -28.84 -9.98 -13.05
N ASP A 11 -27.63 -10.54 -13.01
CA ASP A 11 -26.53 -10.12 -12.14
C ASP A 11 -26.06 -8.72 -12.55
N THR A 12 -26.79 -7.69 -12.11
CA THR A 12 -26.31 -6.33 -12.08
C THR A 12 -25.30 -6.26 -10.94
N GLY A 13 -24.01 -6.36 -11.23
CA GLY A 13 -22.89 -6.42 -10.27
C GLY A 13 -22.71 -5.20 -9.36
N THR A 14 -23.78 -4.52 -8.97
CA THR A 14 -23.86 -3.67 -7.79
C THR A 14 -24.05 -4.58 -6.58
N ASP A 15 -22.95 -4.97 -5.96
CA ASP A 15 -22.96 -5.51 -4.60
C ASP A 15 -23.63 -4.45 -3.70
N VAL A 16 -24.89 -4.68 -3.34
CA VAL A 16 -25.68 -3.75 -2.53
C VAL A 16 -25.12 -3.83 -1.11
N ARG A 17 -24.24 -2.89 -0.78
CA ARG A 17 -23.63 -2.78 0.54
C ARG A 17 -24.72 -2.66 1.61
N CYS A 18 -24.57 -3.36 2.73
CA CYS A 18 -25.52 -3.20 3.82
C CYS A 18 -25.36 -1.81 4.45
N ARG A 19 -26.37 -1.34 5.19
CA ARG A 19 -26.37 0.02 5.75
C ARG A 19 -25.15 0.32 6.64
N GLU A 20 -24.73 -0.65 7.44
CA GLU A 20 -23.53 -0.53 8.30
C GLU A 20 -22.26 -0.38 7.46
N ASP A 21 -22.17 -1.08 6.33
CA ASP A 21 -21.06 -0.94 5.37
C ASP A 21 -21.05 0.44 4.70
N GLU A 22 -22.22 1.03 4.42
CA GLU A 22 -22.33 2.39 3.85
C GLU A 22 -21.87 3.47 4.85
N GLU A 23 -22.22 3.32 6.12
CA GLU A 23 -21.78 4.23 7.18
C GLU A 23 -20.25 4.15 7.37
N LEU A 24 -19.70 2.93 7.44
CA LEU A 24 -18.25 2.70 7.51
C LEU A 24 -17.51 3.23 6.28
N TYR A 25 -18.05 3.00 5.08
CA TYR A 25 -17.49 3.50 3.84
C TYR A 25 -17.44 5.03 3.81
N THR A 26 -18.54 5.68 4.19
CA THR A 26 -18.62 7.15 4.27
C THR A 26 -17.58 7.69 5.26
N GLN A 27 -17.45 7.06 6.43
CA GLN A 27 -16.47 7.47 7.42
C GLN A 27 -15.02 7.27 6.95
N ALA A 28 -14.73 6.17 6.26
CA ALA A 28 -13.43 5.89 5.68
C ALA A 28 -13.08 6.93 4.60
N GLU A 29 -14.00 7.25 3.69
CA GLU A 29 -13.82 8.29 2.67
C GLU A 29 -13.48 9.66 3.26
N LEU A 30 -14.23 10.09 4.28
CA LEU A 30 -13.99 11.37 4.96
C LEU A 30 -12.62 11.40 5.62
N THR A 31 -12.26 10.31 6.30
CA THR A 31 -10.95 10.15 6.96
C THR A 31 -9.82 10.21 5.95
N LEU A 32 -9.93 9.48 4.83
CA LEU A 32 -8.93 9.48 3.77
C LEU A 32 -8.75 10.86 3.12
N LYS A 33 -9.85 11.59 2.88
CA LYS A 33 -9.81 12.97 2.37
C LYS A 33 -9.07 13.90 3.33
N ALA A 34 -9.33 13.79 4.63
CA ALA A 34 -8.62 14.57 5.65
C ALA A 34 -7.12 14.22 5.70
N LEU A 35 -6.77 12.93 5.70
CA LEU A 35 -5.37 12.48 5.70
C LEU A 35 -4.60 12.97 4.48
N ARG A 36 -5.23 12.97 3.30
CA ARG A 36 -4.61 13.47 2.06
C ARG A 36 -4.20 14.95 2.13
N GLN A 37 -4.91 15.75 2.92
CA GLN A 37 -4.59 17.17 3.10
C GLN A 37 -3.43 17.38 4.10
N GLN A 38 -3.25 16.46 5.05
CA GLN A 38 -2.27 16.60 6.13
C GLN A 38 -0.96 15.86 5.86
N LEU A 39 -0.99 14.80 5.04
CA LEU A 39 0.16 13.94 4.77
C LEU A 39 0.77 14.28 3.39
N PRO A 40 1.96 14.91 3.34
CA PRO A 40 2.57 15.33 2.06
C PRO A 40 2.89 14.18 1.10
N GLN A 41 3.08 12.97 1.61
CA GLN A 41 3.43 11.78 0.84
C GLN A 41 2.24 10.84 0.60
N TYR A 42 1.02 11.27 0.92
CA TYR A 42 -0.19 10.43 0.88
C TYR A 42 -0.35 9.66 -0.43
N SER A 43 -0.16 10.31 -1.58
CA SER A 43 -0.32 9.67 -2.89
C SER A 43 0.83 8.75 -3.28
N LEU A 44 1.95 8.76 -2.55
CA LEU A 44 3.14 7.96 -2.86
C LEU A 44 3.19 6.64 -2.08
N ASP A 45 2.49 6.57 -0.95
CA ASP A 45 2.65 5.53 0.05
C ASP A 45 2.08 4.17 -0.37
N GLY A 46 1.09 4.13 -1.27
CA GLY A 46 0.40 2.90 -1.64
C GLY A 46 -0.31 2.22 -0.46
N PHE A 47 -0.49 0.90 -0.54
CA PHE A 47 -1.24 0.11 0.46
C PHE A 47 -0.45 -1.08 1.02
N GLN A 48 0.74 -1.37 0.49
CA GLN A 48 1.50 -2.57 0.86
C GLN A 48 2.45 -2.32 2.03
N ASN A 49 2.56 -1.07 2.50
CA ASN A 49 3.42 -0.67 3.62
C ASN A 49 4.88 -1.11 3.41
N ILE A 50 5.40 -0.89 2.21
CA ILE A 50 6.78 -1.29 1.85
C ILE A 50 7.77 -0.25 2.36
N TRP A 51 8.86 -0.74 2.94
CA TRP A 51 10.00 0.04 3.42
C TRP A 51 11.28 -0.37 2.73
N LEU A 52 12.13 0.61 2.44
CA LEU A 52 13.48 0.48 1.92
C LEU A 52 14.49 0.46 3.06
N LEU A 53 15.23 -0.64 3.16
CA LEU A 53 16.31 -0.85 4.11
C LEU A 53 17.63 -0.67 3.37
N LYS A 54 18.45 0.29 3.78
CA LYS A 54 19.74 0.58 3.12
C LYS A 54 20.90 0.66 4.12
N PRO A 55 22.00 -0.08 3.88
CA PRO A 55 23.22 0.06 4.68
C PRO A 55 23.98 1.34 4.29
N GLY A 56 24.43 2.10 5.30
CA GLY A 56 25.06 3.41 5.13
C GLY A 56 26.47 3.37 4.51
N GLY A 57 27.20 2.27 4.65
CA GLY A 57 28.57 2.11 4.16
C GLY A 57 28.70 1.49 2.75
N LYS A 58 27.59 1.29 2.01
CA LYS A 58 27.63 0.63 0.70
C LYS A 58 27.06 1.54 -0.41
N SER A 59 27.64 1.40 -1.59
CA SER A 59 27.29 2.11 -2.82
C SER A 59 26.84 1.14 -3.93
N ARG A 60 26.31 1.70 -5.04
CA ARG A 60 25.82 0.97 -6.23
C ARG A 60 24.61 0.04 -5.95
N GLY A 61 23.73 0.46 -5.05
CA GLY A 61 22.53 -0.31 -4.68
C GLY A 61 22.80 -1.59 -3.88
N ARG A 62 24.05 -1.86 -3.50
CA ARG A 62 24.42 -3.12 -2.83
C ARG A 62 23.81 -3.24 -1.44
N GLY A 63 23.05 -4.31 -1.24
CA GLY A 63 22.44 -4.62 0.06
C GLY A 63 21.19 -3.81 0.37
N ILE A 64 20.63 -3.07 -0.60
CA ILE A 64 19.29 -2.49 -0.46
C ILE A 64 18.28 -3.64 -0.42
N GLN A 65 17.34 -3.57 0.52
CA GLN A 65 16.26 -4.54 0.66
C GLN A 65 14.93 -3.82 0.78
N LEU A 66 13.86 -4.48 0.32
CA LEU A 66 12.49 -4.05 0.55
C LEU A 66 11.83 -5.01 1.55
N SER A 67 11.04 -4.46 2.46
CA SER A 67 10.22 -5.27 3.36
C SER A 67 8.95 -4.55 3.77
N ALA A 68 7.86 -5.30 3.86
CA ALA A 68 6.61 -4.89 4.51
C ALA A 68 6.44 -5.53 5.90
N ARG A 69 7.39 -6.37 6.33
CA ARG A 69 7.33 -7.08 7.61
C ARG A 69 8.06 -6.28 8.67
N LEU A 70 7.36 -5.92 9.74
CA LEU A 70 7.90 -5.09 10.81
C LEU A 70 9.11 -5.73 11.48
N GLU A 71 9.09 -7.05 11.69
CA GLU A 71 10.18 -7.79 12.35
C GLU A 71 11.50 -7.59 11.60
N LYS A 72 11.46 -7.72 10.26
CA LYS A 72 12.63 -7.54 9.40
C LYS A 72 13.12 -6.08 9.34
N ILE A 73 12.20 -5.12 9.48
CA ILE A 73 12.55 -3.70 9.56
C ILE A 73 13.26 -3.41 10.89
N LEU A 74 12.82 -4.01 11.99
CA LEU A 74 13.42 -3.81 13.31
C LEU A 74 14.79 -4.51 13.46
N GLU A 75 14.98 -5.66 12.83
CA GLU A 75 16.26 -6.39 12.80
C GLU A 75 17.46 -5.57 12.29
N VAL A 76 17.23 -4.59 11.41
CA VAL A 76 18.30 -3.71 10.93
C VAL A 76 18.60 -2.53 11.87
N GLY A 77 17.67 -2.19 12.76
CA GLY A 77 17.81 -1.11 13.75
C GLY A 77 18.38 -1.58 15.09
N VAL A 78 18.17 -2.86 15.45
CA VAL A 78 18.58 -3.43 16.74
C VAL A 78 19.68 -4.46 16.50
N GLY A 79 20.92 -4.16 16.89
CA GLY A 79 21.93 -5.21 17.11
C GLY A 79 23.09 -5.30 16.12
N ARG A 80 23.40 -4.25 15.35
CA ARG A 80 24.65 -4.21 14.57
C ARG A 80 25.49 -3.02 15.02
N GLY A 81 26.70 -3.26 15.49
CA GLY A 81 27.60 -2.25 16.06
C GLY A 81 27.90 -1.08 15.10
N ALA A 82 28.76 -0.14 15.54
CA ALA A 82 28.99 1.16 14.90
C ALA A 82 29.24 1.15 13.38
N GLU A 83 29.70 0.04 12.80
CA GLU A 83 30.03 -0.10 11.37
C GLU A 83 28.86 -0.42 10.43
N ALA A 84 27.69 -0.83 10.96
CA ALA A 84 26.54 -1.19 10.13
C ALA A 84 25.35 -0.27 10.42
N ARG A 85 25.54 1.04 10.23
CA ARG A 85 24.42 1.99 10.25
C ARG A 85 23.47 1.68 9.09
N TRP A 86 22.21 1.45 9.38
CA TRP A 86 21.14 1.32 8.39
C TRP A 86 20.26 2.55 8.40
N ILE A 87 19.65 2.85 7.26
CA ILE A 87 18.47 3.71 7.19
C ILE A 87 17.26 2.85 6.82
N VAL A 88 16.12 3.26 7.35
CA VAL A 88 14.80 2.75 6.99
C VAL A 88 14.04 3.93 6.40
N GLN A 89 13.58 3.79 5.17
CA GLN A 89 12.88 4.84 4.43
C GLN A 89 11.59 4.28 3.83
N LYS A 90 10.47 5.00 3.95
CA LYS A 90 9.23 4.57 3.30
C LYS A 90 9.44 4.45 1.79
N TYR A 91 9.06 3.31 1.21
CA TYR A 91 9.19 3.09 -0.22
C TYR A 91 8.02 3.77 -0.96
N ILE A 92 8.35 4.48 -2.05
CA ILE A 92 7.37 5.06 -2.97
C ILE A 92 6.78 3.93 -3.81
N GLU A 93 5.56 3.56 -3.50
CA GLU A 93 4.79 2.47 -4.12
C GLU A 93 4.08 2.93 -5.39
N ASP A 94 3.66 4.20 -5.45
CA ASP A 94 3.05 4.81 -6.63
C ASP A 94 3.96 5.91 -7.23
N PRO A 95 5.09 5.53 -7.87
CA PRO A 95 5.97 6.49 -8.53
C PRO A 95 5.38 6.93 -9.87
N LEU A 96 5.79 8.11 -10.35
CA LEU A 96 5.51 8.49 -11.74
C LEU A 96 6.16 7.48 -12.71
N ILE A 97 5.37 6.96 -13.65
CA ILE A 97 5.80 5.99 -14.64
C ILE A 97 5.87 6.62 -16.02
N ILE A 98 7.02 6.50 -16.70
CA ILE A 98 7.22 6.92 -18.08
C ILE A 98 7.51 5.68 -18.92
N ASN A 99 6.77 5.47 -20.01
CA ASN A 99 6.94 4.30 -20.89
C ASN A 99 6.96 2.95 -20.13
N LYS A 100 6.06 2.81 -19.15
CA LYS A 100 5.94 1.61 -18.28
C LYS A 100 7.19 1.32 -17.42
N LYS A 101 8.03 2.32 -17.16
CA LYS A 101 9.22 2.20 -16.31
C LYS A 101 9.24 3.26 -15.21
N LYS A 102 9.67 2.83 -14.02
CA LYS A 102 10.10 3.70 -12.92
C LYS A 102 11.47 4.29 -13.27
N PHE A 103 11.70 5.56 -12.90
CA PHE A 103 12.97 6.26 -13.13
C PHE A 103 13.50 6.92 -11.84
#